data_AF-Q121B7-F1
#
_entry.id   AF-Q121B7-F1
#
_cell.length_a   1.000
_cell.length_b   1.000
_cell.length_c   1.000
_cell.angle_alpha   90.00
_cell.angle_beta   90.00
_cell.angle_gamma   90.00
#
_symmetry.space_group_name_H-M   'P 1'
#
loop_
_entity.id
_entity.type
_entity.pdbx_description
1 polymer ?
#
loop_
_entity_poly.entity_id
_entity_poly.type
_entity_poly.pdbx_seq_one_letter_code
_entity_poly.pdbx_strand_id
1 'polypeptide(L)'
;MATIQQTVSTAQEYRSKLVCGDWIRDQSKRYQAFTSGQRWNGWECPYFVFEVAKQLAQDMPGLQYDPETDEFVREDHSGPEYESLERFSPSVIDIDGVPTKVYAIGAWSWCWAPFDETMAAAT
;
A
#
# COMPACT_ATOMS: atom_id res chain seq x y z
N MET A 1 -22.68 3.71 42.04
CA MET A 1 -21.37 4.04 41.47
C MET A 1 -21.34 3.47 40.06
N ALA A 2 -21.24 4.31 39.04
CA ALA A 2 -21.24 3.87 37.65
C ALA A 2 -19.82 3.43 37.26
N THR A 3 -19.64 2.15 36.94
CA THR A 3 -18.39 1.61 36.42
C THR A 3 -18.30 1.99 34.95
N ILE A 4 -17.35 2.87 34.61
CA ILE A 4 -17.02 3.19 33.23
C ILE A 4 -16.20 2.03 32.68
N GLN A 5 -16.78 1.26 31.75
CA GLN A 5 -16.03 0.29 30.97
C GLN A 5 -15.14 1.05 29.98
N GLN A 6 -13.83 1.02 30.20
CA GLN A 6 -12.86 1.49 29.21
C GLN A 6 -12.91 0.54 28.01
N THR A 7 -13.41 1.02 26.87
CA THR A 7 -13.23 0.35 25.59
C THR A 7 -11.76 0.44 25.21
N VAL A 8 -11.05 -0.67 25.27
CA VAL A 8 -9.71 -0.80 24.67
C VAL A 8 -9.92 -0.75 23.16
N SER A 9 -9.69 0.41 22.56
CA SER A 9 -9.55 0.51 21.11
C SER A 9 -8.23 -0.17 20.78
N THR A 10 -8.27 -1.39 20.24
CA THR A 10 -7.05 -2.06 19.78
C THR A 10 -6.47 -1.24 18.64
N ALA A 11 -5.35 -0.55 18.91
CA ALA A 11 -4.61 0.14 17.87
C ALA A 11 -4.31 -0.87 16.75
N GLN A 12 -4.59 -0.49 15.51
CA GLN A 12 -4.30 -1.34 14.36
C GLN A 12 -2.79 -1.53 14.28
N GLU A 13 -2.32 -2.76 14.49
CA GLU A 13 -0.90 -3.07 14.33
C GLU A 13 -0.55 -3.13 12.84
N TYR A 14 0.59 -2.54 12.48
CA TYR A 14 1.17 -2.59 11.14
C TYR A 14 2.49 -3.35 11.16
N ARG A 15 2.69 -4.24 10.20
CA ARG A 15 3.90 -5.07 10.07
C ARG A 15 4.58 -4.81 8.74
N SER A 16 5.90 -4.67 8.81
CA SER A 16 6.78 -4.54 7.64
C SER A 16 6.79 -5.84 6.83
N LYS A 17 6.58 -5.75 5.51
CA LYS A 17 6.59 -6.90 4.58
C LYS A 17 6.99 -6.45 3.16
N LEU A 18 7.72 -7.30 2.44
CA LEU A 18 7.92 -7.14 1.00
C LEU A 18 6.66 -7.55 0.24
N VAL A 19 6.22 -6.72 -0.70
CA VAL A 19 5.10 -7.01 -1.60
C VAL A 19 5.51 -6.90 -3.07
N CYS A 20 4.79 -7.62 -3.93
CA CYS A 20 4.88 -7.53 -5.38
C CYS A 20 3.48 -7.36 -5.96
N GLY A 21 3.33 -6.52 -6.98
CA GLY A 21 2.09 -6.48 -7.75
C GLY A 21 2.03 -7.69 -8.66
N ASP A 22 0.91 -8.43 -8.65
CA ASP A 22 0.72 -9.61 -9.52
C ASP A 22 0.80 -9.25 -11.02
N TRP A 23 0.49 -7.99 -11.35
CA TRP A 23 0.58 -7.44 -12.71
C TRP A 23 1.99 -7.06 -13.15
N ILE A 24 2.98 -7.06 -12.25
CA ILE A 24 4.36 -6.69 -12.58
C ILE A 24 5.03 -7.90 -13.25
N ARG A 25 5.42 -7.73 -14.53
CA ARG A 25 6.09 -8.80 -15.30
C ARG A 25 7.45 -9.17 -14.71
N ASP A 26 8.17 -8.19 -14.20
CA ASP A 26 9.46 -8.40 -13.54
C ASP A 26 9.25 -8.85 -12.10
N GLN A 27 9.26 -10.17 -11.92
CA GLN A 27 9.17 -10.82 -10.62
C GLN A 27 10.47 -10.68 -9.79
N SER A 28 11.37 -9.77 -10.11
CA SER A 28 12.41 -9.32 -9.16
C SER A 28 12.03 -8.02 -8.43
N LYS A 29 11.00 -7.30 -8.91
CA LYS A 29 10.57 -6.02 -8.34
C LYS A 29 9.78 -6.24 -7.05
N ARG A 30 10.35 -5.81 -5.93
CA ARG A 30 9.77 -5.94 -4.59
C ARG A 30 9.77 -4.59 -3.92
N TYR A 31 8.72 -4.31 -3.17
CA TYR A 31 8.54 -3.04 -2.48
C TYR A 31 8.32 -3.27 -1.00
N GLN A 32 9.07 -2.56 -0.17
CA GLN A 32 8.90 -2.59 1.27
C GLN A 32 7.62 -1.84 1.66
N ALA A 33 6.66 -2.54 2.24
CA ALA A 33 5.38 -1.98 2.68
C ALA A 33 5.11 -2.27 4.15
N PHE A 34 4.12 -1.56 4.70
CA PHE A 34 3.45 -1.90 5.94
C PHE A 34 2.06 -2.45 5.66
N THR A 35 1.66 -3.49 6.39
CA THR A 35 0.35 -4.12 6.24
C THR A 35 -0.30 -4.27 7.60
N SER A 36 -1.61 -4.06 7.67
CA SER A 36 -2.43 -4.29 8.87
C SER A 36 -2.89 -5.74 9.03
N GLY A 37 -2.48 -6.62 8.09
CA GLY A 37 -3.05 -7.97 7.93
C GLY A 37 -4.42 -7.98 7.24
N GLN A 38 -5.02 -6.82 6.96
CA GLN A 38 -6.26 -6.73 6.21
C GLN A 38 -6.03 -7.05 4.74
N ARG A 39 -7.07 -7.60 4.10
CA ARG A 39 -7.04 -8.07 2.71
C ARG A 39 -8.26 -7.62 1.93
N TRP A 40 -8.07 -7.36 0.64
CA TRP A 40 -9.13 -7.08 -0.32
C TRP A 40 -9.15 -8.18 -1.38
N ASN A 41 -10.25 -8.92 -1.47
CA ASN A 41 -10.37 -10.10 -2.37
C ASN A 41 -9.23 -11.11 -2.23
N GLY A 42 -8.66 -11.24 -1.02
CA GLY A 42 -7.54 -12.13 -0.73
C GLY A 42 -6.15 -11.52 -0.91
N TRP A 43 -6.04 -10.34 -1.51
CA TRP A 43 -4.79 -9.60 -1.74
C TRP A 43 -4.44 -8.68 -0.57
N GLU A 44 -3.16 -8.38 -0.38
CA GLU A 44 -2.69 -7.49 0.69
C GLU A 44 -3.13 -6.04 0.43
N CYS A 45 -3.32 -5.27 1.52
CA CYS A 45 -3.58 -3.84 1.46
C CYS A 45 -2.34 -3.07 1.99
N PRO A 46 -1.31 -2.85 1.15
CA PRO A 46 -0.05 -2.26 1.58
C PRO A 46 -0.10 -0.74 1.72
N TYR A 47 0.74 -0.24 2.62
CA TYR A 47 1.01 1.17 2.85
C TYR A 47 2.51 1.42 2.65
N PHE A 48 2.86 2.37 1.78
CA PHE A 48 4.24 2.65 1.41
C PHE A 48 4.72 3.98 1.98
N VAL A 49 5.95 4.04 2.49
CA VAL A 49 6.60 5.32 2.77
C VAL A 49 6.97 6.03 1.47
N PHE A 50 7.15 7.35 1.55
CA PHE A 50 7.39 8.20 0.38
C PHE A 50 8.50 7.68 -0.56
N GLU A 51 9.65 7.29 -0.02
CA GLU A 51 10.78 6.81 -0.83
C GLU A 51 10.44 5.53 -1.62
N VAL A 52 9.72 4.60 -1.00
CA VAL A 52 9.28 3.36 -1.66
C VAL A 52 8.16 3.65 -2.67
N ALA A 53 7.24 4.56 -2.34
CA ALA A 53 6.20 5.01 -3.25
C ALA A 53 6.79 5.69 -4.50
N LYS A 54 7.85 6.49 -4.35
CA LYS A 54 8.59 7.05 -5.49
C LYS A 54 9.28 5.98 -6.32
N GLN A 55 9.90 4.98 -5.69
CA GLN A 55 10.49 3.85 -6.41
C GLN A 55 9.42 3.11 -7.22
N LEU A 56 8.26 2.86 -6.63
CA LEU A 56 7.13 2.26 -7.33
C LEU A 56 6.69 3.11 -8.52
N ALA A 57 6.58 4.44 -8.37
CA ALA A 57 6.26 5.35 -9.46
C ALA A 57 7.31 5.38 -10.59
N GLN A 58 8.59 5.18 -10.26
CA GLN A 58 9.66 5.04 -11.28
C GLN A 58 9.54 3.73 -12.07
N ASP A 59 9.15 2.65 -11.39
CA ASP A 59 9.03 1.33 -11.98
C ASP A 59 7.68 1.07 -12.68
N MET A 60 6.65 1.86 -12.36
CA MET A 60 5.28 1.69 -12.85
C MET A 60 4.87 2.85 -13.76
N PRO A 61 4.87 2.66 -15.10
CA PRO A 61 4.37 3.66 -16.03
C PRO A 61 2.94 4.09 -15.68
N GLY A 62 2.70 5.40 -15.70
CA GLY A 62 1.39 6.00 -15.44
C GLY A 62 1.12 6.36 -13.97
N LEU A 63 1.95 5.93 -13.01
CA LEU A 63 1.90 6.40 -11.63
C LEU A 63 2.91 7.56 -11.44
N GLN A 64 2.45 8.71 -10.97
CA GLN A 64 3.30 9.90 -10.81
C GLN A 64 3.07 10.56 -9.45
N TYR A 65 4.09 11.21 -8.91
CA TYR A 65 3.96 12.01 -7.69
C TYR A 65 3.62 13.46 -8.05
N ASP A 66 2.56 13.98 -7.45
CA ASP A 66 2.15 15.38 -7.51
C ASP A 66 2.64 16.11 -6.25
N PRO A 67 3.68 16.97 -6.34
CA PRO A 67 4.20 17.69 -5.20
C PRO A 67 3.30 18.83 -4.70
N GLU A 68 2.33 19.31 -5.50
CA GLU A 68 1.43 20.39 -5.09
C GLU A 68 0.36 19.88 -4.11
N THR A 69 -0.07 18.63 -4.29
CA THR A 69 -1.11 17.99 -3.49
C THR A 69 -0.58 16.95 -2.48
N ASP A 70 0.72 16.61 -2.55
CA ASP A 70 1.36 15.51 -1.81
C ASP A 70 0.68 14.16 -2.09
N GLU A 71 0.33 13.89 -3.35
CA GLU A 71 -0.38 12.67 -3.77
C GLU A 71 0.41 11.87 -4.79
N PHE A 72 0.16 10.56 -4.84
CA PHE A 72 0.46 9.79 -6.04
C PHE A 72 -0.80 9.69 -6.89
N VAL A 73 -0.66 9.92 -8.19
CA VAL A 73 -1.77 9.99 -9.14
C VAL A 73 -1.51 9.02 -10.28
N ARG A 74 -2.54 8.26 -10.66
CA ARG A 74 -2.49 7.34 -11.79
C ARG A 74 -3.69 7.54 -12.69
N GLU A 75 -3.48 7.48 -13.99
CA GLU A 75 -4.58 7.35 -14.96
C GLU A 75 -5.27 6.00 -14.79
N ASP A 76 -6.56 6.02 -14.46
CA ASP A 76 -7.38 4.82 -14.42
C ASP A 76 -8.06 4.62 -15.79
N HIS A 77 -7.76 3.49 -16.42
CA HIS A 77 -8.35 3.09 -17.71
C HIS A 77 -9.34 1.92 -17.57
N SER A 78 -9.80 1.62 -16.35
CA SER A 78 -10.66 0.46 -16.07
C SER A 78 -12.14 0.65 -16.47
N GLY A 79 -12.56 1.87 -16.83
CA GLY A 79 -13.94 2.22 -17.17
C GLY A 79 -14.13 2.89 -18.54
N PRO A 80 -15.39 3.02 -19.02
CA PRO A 80 -15.73 3.66 -20.29
C PRO A 80 -15.52 5.18 -20.29
N GLU A 81 -15.35 5.79 -19.11
CA GLU A 81 -14.95 7.18 -18.94
C GLU A 81 -13.42 7.26 -18.91
N TYR A 82 -12.83 7.42 -20.09
CA TYR A 82 -11.40 7.64 -20.29
C TYR A 82 -10.97 9.01 -19.75
N GLU A 83 -11.00 9.22 -18.43
CA GLU A 83 -10.49 10.44 -17.79
C GLU A 83 -10.47 10.42 -16.24
N SER A 84 -10.75 9.28 -15.59
CA SER A 84 -10.66 9.19 -14.13
C SER A 84 -9.22 9.03 -13.65
N LEU A 85 -8.79 9.91 -12.74
CA LEU A 85 -7.52 9.78 -12.03
C LEU A 85 -7.75 9.04 -10.71
N GLU A 86 -7.02 7.95 -10.49
CA GLU A 86 -6.90 7.33 -9.17
C GLU A 86 -5.87 8.12 -8.36
N ARG A 87 -6.27 8.63 -7.19
CA ARG A 87 -5.44 9.46 -6.31
C ARG A 87 -5.16 8.73 -5.01
N PHE A 88 -3.90 8.75 -4.61
CA PHE A 88 -3.42 8.14 -3.36
C PHE A 88 -2.86 9.24 -2.46
N SER A 89 -3.76 9.83 -1.68
CA SER A 89 -3.42 10.85 -0.68
C SER A 89 -2.61 10.24 0.47
N PRO A 90 -1.79 11.04 1.17
CA PRO A 90 -1.00 10.57 2.29
C PRO A 90 -1.90 10.34 3.50
N SER A 91 -1.52 9.39 4.33
CA SER A 91 -2.11 9.14 5.65
C SER A 91 -1.01 8.92 6.68
N VAL A 92 -1.35 9.01 7.96
CA VAL A 92 -0.42 8.73 9.05
C VAL A 92 -0.87 7.47 9.76
N ILE A 93 0.04 6.49 9.87
CA ILE A 93 -0.15 5.27 10.66
C ILE A 93 0.87 5.22 11.79
N ASP A 94 0.54 4.55 12.88
CA ASP A 94 1.48 4.29 13.97
C ASP A 94 2.28 3.01 13.67
N ILE A 95 3.61 3.12 13.71
CA ILE A 95 4.53 1.99 13.53
C ILE A 95 5.42 1.96 14.76
N ASP A 96 5.16 1.01 15.66
CA ASP A 96 5.89 0.83 16.92
C ASP A 96 5.97 2.14 17.76
N GLY A 97 4.87 2.90 17.82
CA GLY A 97 4.79 4.18 18.53
C GLY A 97 5.32 5.39 17.75
N VAL A 98 5.70 5.20 16.48
CA VAL A 98 6.20 6.26 15.61
C VAL A 98 5.14 6.63 14.56
N PRO A 99 4.62 7.87 14.56
CA PRO A 99 3.70 8.33 13.52
C PRO A 99 4.45 8.44 12.20
N THR A 100 4.05 7.63 11.22
CA THR A 100 4.71 7.48 9.94
C THR A 100 3.78 7.87 8.79
N LYS A 101 4.23 8.80 7.94
CA LYS A 101 3.52 9.19 6.72
C LYS A 101 3.63 8.07 5.67
N VAL A 102 2.49 7.62 5.16
CA VAL A 102 2.39 6.53 4.19
C VAL A 102 1.34 6.81 3.11
N TYR A 103 1.46 6.10 2.00
CA TYR A 103 0.57 6.17 0.84
C TYR A 103 -0.01 4.78 0.57
N ALA A 104 -1.33 4.68 0.48
CA ALA A 104 -2.06 3.43 0.28
C ALA A 104 -2.21 3.10 -1.22
N ILE A 105 -1.09 3.07 -1.95
CA ILE A 105 -1.08 2.95 -3.42
C ILE A 105 -1.63 1.59 -3.86
N GLY A 106 -2.79 1.61 -4.51
CA GLY A 106 -3.50 0.41 -4.93
C GLY A 106 -4.02 -0.48 -3.79
N ALA A 107 -3.89 -0.05 -2.53
CA ALA A 107 -4.54 -0.77 -1.44
C ALA A 107 -6.04 -0.78 -1.70
N TRP A 108 -6.68 -1.93 -1.51
CA TRP A 108 -8.13 -2.10 -1.77
C TRP A 108 -8.58 -2.02 -3.23
N SER A 109 -7.63 -1.98 -4.17
CA SER A 109 -7.92 -1.80 -5.61
C SER A 109 -7.09 -2.74 -6.48
N TRP A 110 -5.85 -3.04 -6.08
CA TRP A 110 -4.90 -3.81 -6.87
C TRP A 110 -4.51 -5.13 -6.19
N CYS A 111 -4.09 -6.12 -7.00
CA CYS A 111 -3.67 -7.46 -6.57
C CYS A 111 -2.23 -7.50 -5.98
N TRP A 112 -2.03 -6.99 -4.77
CA TRP A 112 -0.74 -7.04 -4.09
C TRP A 112 -0.49 -8.40 -3.41
N ALA A 113 0.54 -9.12 -3.86
CA ALA A 113 0.97 -10.38 -3.28
C ALA A 113 2.06 -10.15 -2.21
N PRO A 114 2.05 -10.91 -1.10
CA PRO A 114 3.23 -10.99 -0.24
C PRO A 114 4.37 -11.64 -1.04
N PHE A 115 5.57 -11.10 -0.92
CA PHE A 115 6.74 -11.81 -1.41
C PHE A 115 7.17 -12.85 -0.39
N ASP A 116 7.26 -14.10 -0.85
CA ASP A 116 7.76 -15.22 -0.05
C ASP A 116 9.02 -15.78 -0.73
N GLU A 117 10.18 -15.56 -0.11
CA GLU A 117 11.47 -16.08 -0.59
C GLU A 117 11.50 -17.62 -0.63
N THR A 118 10.68 -18.31 0.17
CA THR A 118 10.65 -19.78 0.18
C THR A 118 10.10 -20.37 -1.12
N MET A 119 9.38 -19.59 -1.93
CA MET A 119 8.88 -19.97 -3.25
C MET A 119 9.91 -19.73 -4.38
N ALA A 120 10.95 -18.93 -4.14
CA ALA A 120 11.96 -18.61 -5.16
C ALA A 120 13.08 -19.66 -5.28
N ALA A 121 13.28 -20.50 -4.25
CA ALA A 121 14.34 -21.51 -4.20
C ALA A 121 13.92 -22.90 -4.72
N ALA A 122 12.69 -23.05 -5.25
CA ALA A 122 12.14 -24.34 -5.67
C ALA A 122 12.24 -24.63 -7.19
N THR A 123 13.18 -23.99 -7.91
CA THR A 123 13.46 -24.28 -9.33
C THR A 123 14.83 -24.92 -9.51
#